data_AF-A0A3D5M8I7-F1
#
_entry.id   AF-A0A3D5M8I7-F1
#
_cell.length_a   1.000
_cell.length_b   1.000
_cell.length_c   1.000
_cell.angle_alpha   90.00
_cell.angle_beta   90.00
_cell.angle_gamma   90.00
#
_symmetry.space_group_name_H-M   'P 1'
#
loop_
_entity.id
_entity.type
_entity.pdbx_description
1 polymer ?
#
loop_
_entity_poly.entity_id
_entity_poly.type
_entity_poly.pdbx_seq_one_letter_code
_entity_poly.pdbx_strand_id
1 'polypeptide(L)'
;MSEVHEEIIDEPLEEVIVRFHSNRIEILSILWNRRLLKVEKNHSHWIDRSLQPPLHGFTVEVDTGDILELAYQEAQAGWRIERLFLQ
;
A
#
# COMPACT_ATOMS: atom_id res chain seq x y z
N MET A 1 -15.47 -0.25 -21.22
CA MET A 1 -14.21 0.08 -20.53
C MET A 1 -14.60 1.05 -19.45
N SER A 2 -14.55 0.64 -18.17
CA SER A 2 -14.66 1.58 -17.06
C SER A 2 -13.46 2.52 -17.08
N GLU A 3 -13.69 3.79 -16.77
CA GLU A 3 -12.66 4.81 -16.68
C GLU A 3 -11.97 4.63 -15.32
N VAL A 4 -10.69 4.25 -15.33
CA VAL A 4 -9.89 4.17 -14.09
C VAL A 4 -9.35 5.56 -13.81
N HIS A 5 -9.71 6.14 -12.67
CA HIS A 5 -9.16 7.41 -12.22
C HIS A 5 -7.95 7.17 -11.32
N GLU A 6 -6.84 7.84 -11.61
CA GLU A 6 -5.60 7.74 -10.84
C GLU A 6 -5.35 9.05 -10.10
N GLU A 7 -5.17 8.95 -8.78
CA GLU A 7 -4.82 10.07 -7.91
C GLU A 7 -3.46 9.83 -7.26
N ILE A 8 -2.56 10.82 -7.34
CA ILE A 8 -1.30 10.85 -6.60
C ILE A 8 -1.59 11.46 -5.23
N ILE A 9 -1.30 10.71 -4.16
CA ILE A 9 -1.65 11.09 -2.78
C ILE A 9 -0.40 11.52 -2.01
N ASP A 10 0.63 10.66 -1.97
CA ASP A 10 1.86 10.87 -1.20
C ASP A 10 1.61 11.24 0.29
N GLU A 11 0.81 10.44 0.99
CA GLU A 11 0.45 10.66 2.40
C GLU A 11 0.95 9.55 3.32
N PRO A 12 1.36 9.86 4.56
CA PRO A 12 1.65 8.85 5.56
C PRO A 12 0.36 8.14 6.01
N LEU A 13 0.46 6.82 6.21
CA LEU A 13 -0.62 6.01 6.76
C LEU A 13 -0.58 6.01 8.29
N GLU A 14 -1.76 6.02 8.92
CA GLU A 14 -1.90 6.01 10.38
C GLU A 14 -1.50 4.66 10.97
N GLU A 15 -1.96 3.58 10.34
CA GLU A 15 -1.64 2.21 10.74
C GLU A 15 -1.70 1.27 9.53
N VAL A 16 -0.81 0.29 9.51
CA VAL A 16 -0.87 -0.82 8.55
C VAL A 16 -0.64 -2.13 9.31
N ILE A 17 -1.60 -3.04 9.19
CA ILE A 17 -1.48 -4.39 9.75
C ILE A 17 -0.91 -5.30 8.68
N VAL A 18 0.25 -5.87 8.97
CA VAL A 18 0.93 -6.81 8.08
C VAL A 18 1.09 -8.18 8.72
N ARG A 19 1.02 -9.22 7.90
CA ARG A 19 1.43 -10.58 8.24
C ARG A 19 2.74 -10.90 7.54
N PHE A 20 3.71 -11.35 8.33
CA PHE A 20 4.95 -11.91 7.82
C PHE A 20 4.81 -13.43 7.67
N HIS A 21 4.96 -13.95 6.46
CA HIS A 21 4.92 -15.38 6.22
C HIS A 21 5.80 -15.79 5.04
N SER A 22 6.59 -16.85 5.20
CA SER A 22 7.45 -17.42 4.13
C SER A 22 8.27 -16.38 3.36
N ASN A 23 8.91 -15.46 4.09
CA ASN A 23 9.70 -14.37 3.51
C ASN A 23 8.91 -13.41 2.60
N ARG A 24 7.60 -13.30 2.83
CA ARG A 24 6.70 -12.34 2.19
C ARG A 24 6.01 -11.49 3.24
N ILE A 25 5.69 -10.27 2.84
CA ILE A 25 4.87 -9.32 3.58
C ILE A 25 3.50 -9.34 2.91
N GLU A 26 2.47 -9.66 3.68
CA GLU A 26 1.07 -9.62 3.25
C GLU A 26 0.37 -8.52 4.04
N ILE A 27 -0.27 -7.59 3.33
CA ILE A 27 -1.00 -6.48 3.94
C ILE A 27 -2.43 -6.97 4.23
N LEU A 28 -2.88 -6.78 5.47
CA LEU A 28 -4.19 -7.25 5.93
C LEU A 28 -5.21 -6.12 6.06
N SER A 29 -4.78 -4.97 6.58
CA SER A 29 -5.66 -3.79 6.72
C SER A 29 -4.85 -2.51 6.81
N ILE A 30 -5.49 -1.41 6.43
CA ILE A 30 -4.90 -0.07 6.38
C ILE A 30 -5.85 0.90 7.10
N LEU A 31 -5.31 1.73 7.99
CA LEU A 31 -6.03 2.86 8.56
C LEU A 31 -5.59 4.13 7.84
N TRP A 32 -6.52 4.72 7.10
CA TRP A 32 -6.28 5.95 6.34
C TRP A 32 -7.44 6.92 6.54
N ASN A 33 -7.13 8.15 6.94
CA ASN A 33 -8.11 9.20 7.23
C ASN A 33 -9.20 8.72 8.21
N ARG A 34 -8.77 8.06 9.30
CA ARG A 34 -9.64 7.42 10.32
C ARG A 34 -10.59 6.33 9.80
N ARG A 35 -10.42 5.89 8.55
CA ARG A 35 -11.19 4.81 7.94
C ARG A 35 -10.32 3.56 7.88
N LEU A 36 -10.85 2.48 8.45
CA LEU A 36 -10.26 1.15 8.29
C LEU A 36 -10.66 0.58 6.94
N LEU A 37 -9.68 0.27 6.11
CA LEU A 37 -9.83 -0.41 4.83
C LEU A 37 -9.30 -1.84 4.97
N LYS A 38 -10.13 -2.83 4.69
CA LYS A 38 -9.70 -4.23 4.69
C LYS A 38 -9.09 -4.58 3.34
N VAL A 39 -7.94 -5.23 3.35
CA VAL A 39 -7.32 -5.72 2.12
C VAL A 39 -7.97 -7.04 1.71
N GLU A 40 -8.52 -7.09 0.51
CA GLU A 40 -9.12 -8.30 -0.08
C GLU A 40 -8.11 -9.06 -0.95
N LYS A 41 -7.23 -8.33 -1.66
CA LYS A 41 -6.19 -8.94 -2.51
C LYS A 41 -4.86 -8.20 -2.38
N ASN A 42 -3.78 -8.97 -2.30
CA ASN A 42 -2.42 -8.48 -2.43
C ASN A 42 -1.91 -8.84 -3.84
N HIS A 43 -1.68 -7.85 -4.71
CA HIS A 43 -1.33 -8.09 -6.11
C HIS A 43 0.17 -8.26 -6.33
N SER A 44 0.96 -7.28 -5.91
CA SER A 44 2.39 -7.19 -6.22
C SER A 44 3.17 -6.67 -5.01
N HIS A 45 4.43 -7.09 -4.95
CA HIS A 45 5.44 -6.59 -4.02
C HIS A 45 6.75 -6.44 -4.80
N TRP A 46 7.32 -5.23 -4.77
CA TRP A 46 8.60 -4.93 -5.41
C TRP A 46 9.51 -4.18 -4.45
N ILE A 47 10.80 -4.17 -4.77
CA ILE A 47 11.83 -3.54 -3.94
C ILE A 47 12.69 -2.67 -4.85
N ASP A 48 12.68 -1.36 -4.61
CA ASP A 48 13.65 -0.45 -5.21
C ASP A 48 14.90 -0.38 -4.33
N ARG A 49 15.98 -0.96 -4.84
CA ARG A 49 17.29 -1.02 -4.18
C ARG A 49 18.24 0.11 -4.60
N SER A 50 17.79 1.03 -5.46
CA SER A 50 18.54 2.24 -5.78
C SER A 50 18.53 3.25 -4.63
N LEU A 51 17.53 3.15 -3.75
CA LEU A 51 17.38 3.94 -2.53
C LEU A 51 18.03 3.25 -1.32
N GLN A 52 18.56 4.04 -0.38
CA GLN A 52 19.14 3.54 0.85
C GLN A 52 18.47 4.20 2.08
N PRO A 53 17.73 3.44 2.90
CA PRO A 53 17.42 2.02 2.76
C PRO A 53 16.45 1.73 1.60
N PRO A 54 16.33 0.46 1.15
CA PRO A 54 15.44 0.10 0.05
C PRO A 54 13.99 0.52 0.29
N LEU A 55 13.31 0.91 -0.77
CA LEU A 55 11.87 1.17 -0.76
C LEU A 55 11.13 -0.11 -1.13
N HIS A 56 10.20 -0.52 -0.29
CA HIS A 56 9.30 -1.63 -0.55
C HIS A 56 7.98 -1.08 -1.06
N GLY A 57 7.59 -1.47 -2.28
CA GLY A 57 6.32 -1.08 -2.88
C GLY A 57 5.33 -2.25 -2.92
N PHE A 58 4.05 -1.92 -2.76
CA PHE A 58 2.96 -2.89 -2.73
C PHE A 58 1.75 -2.37 -3.50
N THR A 59 1.01 -3.27 -4.16
CA THR A 59 -0.31 -2.94 -4.71
C THR A 59 -1.35 -3.85 -4.10
N VAL A 60 -2.42 -3.27 -3.56
CA VAL A 60 -3.49 -3.99 -2.86
C VAL A 60 -4.87 -3.53 -3.32
N GLU A 61 -5.84 -4.44 -3.34
CA GLU A 61 -7.26 -4.15 -3.53
C GLU A 61 -7.94 -4.18 -2.17
N VAL A 62 -8.72 -3.14 -1.85
CA VAL A 62 -9.43 -3.00 -0.58
C VAL A 62 -10.94 -3.24 -0.72
N ASP A 63 -11.65 -3.34 0.40
CA ASP A 63 -13.09 -3.65 0.48
C ASP A 63 -14.02 -2.66 -0.23
N THR A 64 -13.53 -1.50 -0.66
CA THR A 64 -14.25 -0.56 -1.53
C THR A 64 -14.18 -0.93 -3.01
N GLY A 65 -13.30 -1.85 -3.39
CA GLY A 65 -12.94 -2.15 -4.78
C GLY A 65 -11.80 -1.27 -5.32
N ASP A 66 -11.35 -0.28 -4.53
CA ASP A 66 -10.23 0.58 -4.90
C ASP A 66 -8.90 -0.16 -4.83
N ILE A 67 -7.95 0.23 -5.68
CA ILE A 67 -6.58 -0.28 -5.65
C ILE A 67 -5.67 0.81 -5.08
N LEU A 68 -4.83 0.44 -4.11
CA LEU A 68 -3.87 1.33 -3.46
C LEU A 68 -2.44 0.90 -3.82
N GLU A 69 -1.61 1.87 -4.18
CA GLU A 69 -0.15 1.72 -4.21
C GLU A 69 0.44 2.23 -2.91
N LEU A 70 1.13 1.34 -2.20
CA LEU A 70 1.73 1.62 -0.91
C LEU A 70 3.25 1.56 -0.97
N ALA A 71 3.89 2.36 -0.12
CA ALA A 71 5.32 2.39 0.04
C ALA A 71 5.72 2.22 1.52
N TYR A 72 6.78 1.46 1.76
CA TYR A 72 7.41 1.31 3.07
C TYR A 72 8.93 1.45 2.95
N GLN A 73 9.52 2.30 3.80
CA GLN A 73 10.97 2.48 3.86
C GLN A 73 11.43 2.54 5.32
N GLU A 74 12.37 1.66 5.69
CA GLU A 74 12.80 1.49 7.09
C GLU A 74 13.32 2.78 7.75
N ALA A 75 14.08 3.62 7.02
CA ALA A 75 14.64 4.85 7.58
C ALA A 75 13.63 5.96 7.77
N GLN A 76 12.51 5.93 7.02
CA GLN A 76 11.40 6.88 7.21
C GLN A 76 10.35 6.33 8.18
N ALA A 77 10.53 5.09 8.66
CA ALA A 77 9.71 4.41 9.66
C ALA A 77 8.19 4.55 9.43
N GLY A 78 7.77 4.63 8.18
CA GLY A 78 6.40 4.96 7.83
C GLY A 78 5.94 4.21 6.60
N TRP A 79 4.70 3.73 6.67
CA TRP A 79 3.94 3.36 5.50
C TRP A 79 3.35 4.61 4.87
N ARG A 80 3.32 4.66 3.55
CA ARG A 80 2.69 5.74 2.77
C ARG A 80 1.74 5.16 1.74
N ILE A 81 0.75 5.95 1.38
CA ILE A 81 -0.03 5.77 0.15
C ILE A 81 0.57 6.68 -0.92
N GLU A 82 1.03 6.08 -2.01
CA GLU A 82 1.62 6.79 -3.14
C GLU A 82 0.52 7.16 -4.15
N ARG A 83 -0.33 6.18 -4.48
CA ARG A 83 -1.39 6.32 -5.49
C ARG A 83 -2.67 5.61 -5.07
N LEU A 84 -3.78 6.16 -5.53
CA LEU A 84 -5.13 5.60 -5.44
C LEU A 84 -5.67 5.42 -6.86
N PHE A 85 -6.16 4.23 -7.16
CA PHE A 85 -6.84 3.92 -8.41
C PHE A 85 -8.31 3.64 -8.09
N LEU A 86 -9.19 4.54 -8.50
CA LEU A 86 -10.64 4.43 -8.33
C LEU A 86 -11.23 3.64 -9.50
N GLN A 87 -12.12 2.70 -9.18
CA GLN A 87 -12.93 1.96 -10.16
C GLN A 87 -14.28 2.59 -10.46
#